data_AF-A0A1Q6QYR8-F1
#
_entry.id   AF-A0A1Q6QYR8-F1
#
_cell.length_a   1.000
_cell.length_b   1.000
_cell.length_c   1.000
_cell.angle_alpha   90.00
_cell.angle_beta   90.00
_cell.angle_gamma   90.00
#
_symmetry.space_group_name_H-M   'P 1'
#
loop_
_entity.id
_entity.type
_entity.pdbx_description
1 polymer ?
#
loop_
_entity_poly.entity_id
_entity_poly.type
_entity_poly.pdbx_seq_one_letter_code
_entity_poly.pdbx_strand_id
1 'polypeptide(L)'
;MKYNLPYPVWKDNNLNYHYQEYDINKNSFEVTNHSLVDSLSSLAGISLYYSFNHKYNNKLQHDHAHSFEEVVDILYLHPESFFLNKEDKKYYNKSELMYLKYLQKYLLFNGRTDLDKITTESCNNPLVDTLSKCSGYYTCSRRHCTLILDNKLLKTFTITYINHDIKSSKKILRTNAGDILGIIEVTPTKYKKLEELDNNDLDYKSLGYKELETFKKYINDNYDTKDIIICINSINVIEKFK
;
A
#
# COMPACT_ATOMS: atom_id res chain seq x y z
N MET A 1 28.28 -19.79 29.04
CA MET A 1 27.08 -19.02 28.63
C MET A 1 27.56 -17.74 27.99
N LYS A 2 27.01 -17.38 26.83
CA LYS A 2 26.46 -16.04 26.58
C LYS A 2 26.13 -15.92 25.10
N TYR A 3 24.97 -16.45 24.73
CA TYR A 3 24.16 -15.76 23.73
C TYR A 3 23.96 -14.36 24.31
N ASN A 4 24.71 -13.38 23.81
CA ASN A 4 24.50 -12.01 24.23
C ASN A 4 23.16 -11.60 23.64
N LEU A 5 22.13 -11.63 24.49
CA LEU A 5 20.81 -11.14 24.17
C LEU A 5 20.95 -9.77 23.51
N PRO A 6 20.18 -9.46 22.45
CA PRO A 6 20.13 -8.14 21.87
C PRO A 6 19.95 -7.12 22.97
N TYR A 7 20.87 -6.17 23.06
CA TYR A 7 20.81 -5.14 24.09
C TYR A 7 20.70 -3.77 23.41
N PRO A 8 19.77 -2.93 23.87
CA PRO A 8 19.62 -1.58 23.34
C PRO A 8 20.83 -0.72 23.72
N VAL A 9 21.31 0.07 22.77
CA VAL A 9 22.31 1.11 22.98
C VAL A 9 21.83 2.40 22.31
N TRP A 10 21.79 3.47 23.10
CA TRP A 10 21.53 4.80 22.55
C TRP A 10 22.83 5.36 21.97
N LYS A 11 22.85 5.60 20.65
CA LYS A 11 24.01 6.17 19.95
C LYS A 11 23.55 6.97 18.73
N ASP A 12 24.23 8.08 18.45
CA ASP A 12 23.95 8.95 17.29
C ASP A 12 22.47 9.38 17.21
N ASN A 13 21.87 9.68 18.37
CA ASN A 13 20.44 10.01 18.55
C ASN A 13 19.45 8.94 18.09
N ASN A 14 19.90 7.69 17.93
CA ASN A 14 19.06 6.55 17.58
C ASN A 14 19.18 5.43 18.62
N LEU A 15 18.10 4.66 18.79
CA LEU A 15 18.11 3.41 19.54
C LEU A 15 18.62 2.29 18.63
N ASN A 16 19.81 1.78 18.92
CA ASN A 16 20.44 0.68 18.18
C ASN A 16 20.35 -0.60 19.01
N TYR A 17 20.36 -1.77 18.35
CA TYR A 17 20.41 -3.06 19.02
C TYR A 17 21.64 -3.81 18.54
N HIS A 18 22.47 -4.24 19.49
CA HIS A 18 23.66 -5.02 19.18
C HIS A 18 23.47 -6.44 19.67
N TYR A 19 23.90 -7.40 18.86
CA TYR A 19 24.13 -8.77 19.27
C TYR A 19 25.48 -9.23 18.71
N GLN A 20 26.00 -10.33 19.24
CA GLN A 20 27.29 -10.88 18.83
C GLN A 20 27.07 -12.22 18.16
N GLU A 21 27.46 -12.32 16.89
CA GLU A 21 27.55 -13.60 16.21
C GLU A 21 28.99 -14.12 16.28
N TYR A 22 29.13 -15.42 16.46
CA TYR A 22 30.42 -16.08 16.40
C TYR A 22 30.72 -16.45 14.94
N ASP A 23 31.69 -15.78 14.34
CA ASP A 23 32.22 -16.15 13.03
C ASP A 23 33.18 -17.35 13.21
N ILE A 24 32.72 -18.52 12.79
CA ILE A 24 33.49 -19.78 12.88
C ILE A 24 34.73 -19.77 11.99
N ASN A 25 34.72 -19.03 10.88
CA ASN A 25 35.83 -18.98 9.93
C ASN A 25 36.97 -18.09 10.44
N LYS A 26 36.63 -17.02 11.16
CA LYS A 26 37.59 -16.08 11.75
C LYS A 26 37.90 -16.37 13.22
N ASN A 27 37.15 -17.28 13.85
CA ASN A 27 37.22 -17.57 15.28
C ASN A 27 37.09 -16.29 16.13
N SER A 28 36.16 -15.41 15.75
CA SER A 28 35.95 -14.10 16.37
C SER A 28 34.47 -13.80 16.55
N PHE A 29 34.14 -12.93 17.51
CA PHE A 29 32.80 -12.38 17.64
C PHE A 29 32.70 -11.08 16.84
N GLU A 30 31.75 -11.03 15.91
CA GLU A 30 31.45 -9.80 15.16
C GLU A 30 30.24 -9.11 15.79
N VAL A 31 30.35 -7.80 15.99
CA VAL A 31 29.22 -6.95 16.39
C VAL A 31 28.55 -6.50 15.10
N THR A 32 27.39 -7.07 14.81
CA THR A 32 26.59 -6.70 13.65
C THR A 32 25.51 -5.68 14.05
N ASN A 33 25.28 -4.69 13.18
CA ASN A 33 24.21 -3.70 13.36
C ASN A 33 23.02 -4.15 12.53
N HIS A 34 22.03 -4.78 13.15
CA HIS A 34 20.80 -5.18 12.45
C HIS A 34 19.54 -4.91 13.27
N SER A 35 18.42 -4.99 12.56
CA SER A 35 17.06 -4.82 13.05
C SER A 35 16.83 -5.56 14.38
N LEU A 36 15.99 -4.97 15.24
CA LEU A 36 15.49 -5.62 16.46
C LEU A 36 14.85 -6.99 16.14
N VAL A 37 14.22 -7.09 14.98
CA VAL A 37 13.55 -8.31 14.51
C VAL A 37 14.58 -9.41 14.28
N ASP A 38 15.62 -9.15 13.49
CA ASP A 38 16.68 -10.12 13.19
C ASP A 38 17.37 -10.58 14.48
N SER A 39 17.69 -9.62 15.34
CA SER A 39 18.39 -9.87 16.60
C SER A 39 17.58 -10.75 17.55
N LEU A 40 16.26 -10.58 17.61
CA LEU A 40 15.37 -11.38 18.47
C LEU A 40 14.87 -12.67 17.81
N SER A 41 14.91 -12.76 16.48
CA SER A 41 14.47 -13.93 15.71
C SER A 41 15.20 -15.20 16.15
N SER A 42 16.53 -15.13 16.27
CA SER A 42 17.39 -16.23 16.72
C SER A 42 17.11 -16.65 18.15
N LEU A 43 16.79 -15.70 19.04
CA LEU A 43 16.46 -16.01 20.44
C LEU A 43 15.08 -16.61 20.62
N ALA A 44 14.10 -16.13 19.85
CA ALA A 44 12.75 -16.66 19.87
C ALA A 44 12.66 -18.03 19.18
N GLY A 45 13.72 -18.46 18.49
CA GLY A 45 13.69 -19.65 17.63
C GLY A 45 12.72 -19.47 16.45
N ILE A 46 12.42 -18.22 16.09
CA ILE A 46 11.50 -17.86 15.01
C ILE A 46 12.38 -17.33 13.89
N SER A 47 12.66 -18.16 12.88
CA SER A 47 13.20 -17.64 11.63
C SER A 47 12.03 -17.12 10.81
N LEU A 48 12.00 -15.82 10.55
CA LEU A 48 11.14 -15.29 9.51
C LEU A 48 11.59 -15.90 8.18
N TYR A 49 10.62 -16.44 7.44
CA TYR A 49 10.87 -17.17 6.22
C TYR A 49 9.84 -16.72 5.20
N TYR A 50 10.26 -15.88 4.26
CA TYR A 50 9.42 -15.38 3.19
C TYR A 50 9.89 -15.95 1.88
N SER A 51 9.18 -16.94 1.35
CA SER A 51 9.54 -17.55 0.08
C SER A 51 8.90 -16.82 -1.10
N PHE A 52 9.60 -16.78 -2.23
CA PHE A 52 9.13 -16.16 -3.47
C PHE A 52 9.85 -16.76 -4.69
N ASN A 53 9.38 -16.39 -5.88
CA ASN A 53 10.05 -16.74 -7.14
C ASN A 53 10.36 -15.45 -7.89
N HIS A 54 11.53 -15.40 -8.52
CA HIS A 54 11.92 -14.31 -9.40
C HIS A 54 12.96 -14.80 -10.41
N LYS A 55 13.29 -13.98 -11.41
CA LYS A 55 14.34 -14.28 -12.36
C LYS A 55 15.67 -13.72 -11.84
N TYR A 56 16.68 -14.59 -11.75
CA TYR A 56 18.06 -14.23 -11.43
C TYR A 56 18.99 -14.80 -12.50
N ASN A 57 19.90 -13.99 -13.04
CA ASN A 57 20.80 -14.39 -14.14
C ASN A 57 20.08 -15.11 -15.30
N ASN A 58 18.94 -14.56 -15.70
CA ASN A 58 18.06 -15.10 -16.73
C ASN A 58 17.37 -16.45 -16.46
N LYS A 59 17.43 -16.97 -15.23
CA LYS A 59 16.75 -18.21 -14.84
C LYS A 59 15.70 -17.93 -13.77
N LEU A 60 14.57 -18.62 -13.88
CA LEU A 60 13.57 -18.61 -12.82
C LEU A 60 14.15 -19.36 -11.61
N GLN A 61 14.18 -18.68 -10.47
CA GLN A 61 14.70 -19.19 -9.21
C GLN A 61 13.60 -19.12 -8.15
N HIS A 62 13.60 -20.11 -7.27
CA HIS A 62 12.84 -20.12 -6.04
C HIS A 62 13.79 -19.71 -4.91
N ASP A 63 13.44 -18.65 -4.18
CA ASP A 63 14.29 -18.07 -3.15
C ASP A 63 13.49 -17.77 -1.88
N HIS A 64 14.18 -17.25 -0.87
CA HIS A 64 13.59 -16.78 0.37
C HIS A 64 14.35 -15.61 0.96
N ALA A 65 13.65 -14.87 1.80
CA ALA A 65 14.17 -13.76 2.59
C ALA A 65 13.85 -13.96 4.07
N HIS A 66 14.60 -13.26 4.92
CA HIS A 66 14.41 -13.26 6.37
C HIS A 66 13.72 -12.00 6.89
N SER A 67 13.37 -11.08 6.00
CA SER A 67 12.56 -9.90 6.31
C SER A 67 11.56 -9.64 5.18
N PHE A 68 10.45 -8.97 5.50
CA PHE A 68 9.49 -8.56 4.47
C PHE A 68 10.09 -7.47 3.56
N GLU A 69 10.94 -6.62 4.13
CA GLU A 69 11.68 -5.56 3.44
C GLU A 69 12.56 -6.11 2.31
N GLU A 70 13.30 -7.21 2.56
CA GLU A 70 14.07 -7.90 1.53
C GLU A 70 13.17 -8.40 0.37
N VAL A 71 11.99 -8.94 0.68
CA VAL A 71 11.04 -9.34 -0.38
C VAL A 71 10.59 -8.15 -1.22
N VAL A 72 10.38 -7.00 -0.57
CA VAL A 72 10.02 -5.74 -1.23
C VAL A 72 11.15 -5.27 -2.15
N ASP A 73 12.41 -5.34 -1.71
CA ASP A 73 13.58 -5.01 -2.52
C ASP A 73 13.69 -5.92 -3.75
N ILE A 74 13.50 -7.23 -3.56
CA ILE A 74 13.50 -8.20 -4.67
C ILE A 74 12.37 -7.92 -5.65
N LEU A 75 11.15 -7.62 -5.18
CA LEU A 75 10.04 -7.24 -6.04
C LEU A 75 10.32 -5.93 -6.79
N TYR A 76 11.02 -4.97 -6.17
CA TYR A 76 11.39 -3.72 -6.81
C TYR A 76 12.39 -3.93 -7.95
N LEU A 77 13.34 -4.85 -7.77
CA LEU A 77 14.31 -5.25 -8.79
C LEU A 77 13.70 -6.10 -9.90
N HIS A 78 12.81 -7.04 -9.56
CA HIS A 78 12.30 -8.04 -10.50
C HIS A 78 10.77 -8.03 -10.65
N PRO A 79 10.11 -6.88 -10.93
CA PRO A 79 8.66 -6.78 -10.89
C PRO A 79 7.94 -7.62 -11.96
N GLU A 80 8.59 -7.98 -13.07
CA GLU A 80 7.97 -8.78 -14.14
C GLU A 80 8.00 -10.26 -13.82
N SER A 81 9.13 -10.74 -13.29
CA SER A 81 9.30 -12.16 -12.97
C SER A 81 8.93 -12.52 -11.54
N PHE A 82 8.75 -11.55 -10.64
CA PHE A 82 8.36 -11.81 -9.27
C PHE A 82 6.97 -12.45 -9.21
N PHE A 83 6.83 -13.59 -8.56
CA PHE A 83 5.53 -14.13 -8.20
C PHE A 83 5.58 -15.03 -6.96
N LEU A 84 4.43 -15.12 -6.31
CA LEU A 84 4.17 -16.04 -5.21
C LEU A 84 3.25 -17.15 -5.71
N ASN A 85 3.71 -18.40 -5.65
CA ASN A 85 2.86 -19.56 -5.91
C ASN A 85 1.90 -19.78 -4.71
N LYS A 86 1.06 -20.83 -4.77
CA LYS A 86 0.08 -21.10 -3.70
C LYS A 86 0.73 -21.45 -2.36
N GLU A 87 1.86 -22.14 -2.39
CA GLU A 87 2.61 -22.56 -1.20
C GLU A 87 3.35 -21.37 -0.58
N ASP A 88 3.98 -20.52 -1.40
CA ASP A 88 4.72 -19.34 -0.93
C ASP A 88 3.82 -18.37 -0.16
N LYS A 89 2.56 -18.20 -0.60
CA LYS A 89 1.60 -17.29 0.03
C LYS A 89 1.28 -17.63 1.48
N LYS A 90 1.59 -18.86 1.95
CA LYS A 90 1.37 -19.27 3.34
C LYS A 90 2.30 -18.56 4.33
N TYR A 91 3.42 -18.04 3.83
CA TYR A 91 4.41 -17.32 4.62
C TYR A 91 4.10 -15.83 4.82
N TYR A 92 3.02 -15.34 4.22
CA TYR A 92 2.65 -13.93 4.25
C TYR A 92 1.27 -13.74 4.87
N ASN A 93 1.11 -12.67 5.62
CA ASN A 93 -0.19 -12.23 6.06
C ASN A 93 -0.96 -11.51 4.93
N LYS A 94 -2.25 -11.28 5.15
CA LYS A 94 -3.14 -10.68 4.14
C LYS A 94 -2.69 -9.27 3.70
N SER A 95 -2.17 -8.47 4.63
CA SER A 95 -1.74 -7.10 4.37
C SER A 95 -0.45 -7.07 3.55
N GLU A 96 0.51 -7.94 3.85
CA GLU A 96 1.75 -8.13 3.08
C GLU A 96 1.45 -8.57 1.65
N LEU A 97 0.60 -9.59 1.46
CA LEU A 97 0.17 -10.04 0.13
C LEU A 97 -0.49 -8.92 -0.67
N MET A 98 -1.29 -8.10 0.00
CA MET A 98 -1.95 -6.96 -0.62
C MET A 98 -0.94 -5.86 -0.99
N TYR A 99 0.05 -5.60 -0.12
CA TYR A 99 1.14 -4.67 -0.37
C TYR A 99 1.94 -5.08 -1.62
N LEU A 100 2.45 -6.32 -1.65
CA LEU A 100 3.25 -6.84 -2.77
C LEU A 100 2.48 -6.76 -4.09
N LYS A 101 1.21 -7.16 -4.08
CA LYS A 101 0.34 -7.05 -5.27
C LYS A 101 0.22 -5.61 -5.77
N TYR A 102 -0.01 -4.64 -4.87
CA TYR A 102 -0.18 -3.25 -5.26
C TYR A 102 1.12 -2.61 -5.70
N LEU A 103 2.23 -2.92 -5.05
CA LEU A 103 3.55 -2.46 -5.44
C LEU A 103 3.91 -2.99 -6.83
N GLN A 104 3.76 -4.31 -7.07
CA GLN A 104 4.04 -4.91 -8.37
C GLN A 104 3.23 -4.24 -9.49
N LYS A 105 1.92 -4.06 -9.29
CA LYS A 105 1.07 -3.37 -10.26
C LYS A 105 1.50 -1.93 -10.53
N TYR A 106 1.89 -1.19 -9.49
CA TYR A 106 2.40 0.17 -9.63
C TYR A 106 3.71 0.19 -10.42
N LEU A 107 4.65 -0.70 -10.12
CA LEU A 107 5.93 -0.79 -10.82
C LEU A 107 5.72 -1.12 -12.31
N LEU A 108 4.93 -2.14 -12.61
CA LEU A 108 4.60 -2.53 -13.99
C LEU A 108 3.84 -1.42 -14.73
N PHE A 109 2.91 -0.72 -14.08
CA PHE A 109 2.20 0.42 -14.67
C PHE A 109 3.15 1.56 -15.07
N ASN A 110 4.20 1.79 -14.27
CA ASN A 110 5.22 2.77 -14.58
C ASN A 110 6.26 2.27 -15.60
N GLY A 111 6.07 1.07 -16.17
CA GLY A 111 6.98 0.50 -17.17
C GLY A 111 8.31 0.01 -16.57
N ARG A 112 8.36 -0.33 -15.28
CA ARG A 112 9.52 -1.02 -14.71
C ARG A 112 9.61 -2.44 -15.25
N THR A 113 10.81 -2.79 -15.68
CA THR A 113 11.22 -4.15 -16.05
C THR A 113 12.10 -4.76 -14.97
N ASP A 114 12.41 -6.05 -15.10
CA ASP A 114 13.42 -6.70 -14.26
C ASP A 114 14.81 -6.05 -14.47
N LEU A 115 15.54 -5.87 -13.37
CA LEU A 115 16.88 -5.27 -13.31
C LEU A 115 17.72 -5.97 -12.25
N ASP A 116 19.00 -6.20 -12.54
CA ASP A 116 19.95 -6.75 -11.55
C ASP A 116 20.34 -5.72 -10.47
N LYS A 117 20.24 -4.42 -10.79
CA LYS A 117 20.56 -3.31 -9.89
C LYS A 117 19.81 -2.04 -10.26
N ILE A 118 19.52 -1.21 -9.25
CA ILE A 118 18.95 0.12 -9.44
C ILE A 118 20.04 1.12 -9.83
N THR A 119 19.78 1.88 -10.88
CA THR A 119 20.63 2.98 -11.37
C THR A 119 19.88 4.31 -11.30
N THR A 120 20.59 5.44 -11.32
CA THR A 120 19.96 6.77 -11.37
C THR A 120 19.03 6.91 -12.57
N GLU A 121 19.44 6.40 -13.74
CA GLU A 121 18.61 6.40 -14.95
C GLU A 121 17.33 5.59 -14.77
N SER A 122 17.41 4.44 -14.11
CA SER A 122 16.22 3.64 -13.80
C SER A 122 15.25 4.42 -12.90
N CYS A 123 15.70 5.34 -12.05
CA CYS A 123 14.82 6.13 -11.19
C CYS A 123 14.09 7.28 -11.92
N ASN A 124 14.54 7.67 -13.11
CA ASN A 124 13.94 8.78 -13.85
C ASN A 124 12.70 8.30 -14.61
N ASN A 125 11.52 8.70 -14.15
CA ASN A 125 10.27 8.31 -14.78
C ASN A 125 9.23 9.46 -14.73
N PRO A 126 8.92 10.09 -15.89
CA PRO A 126 7.99 11.23 -15.94
C PRO A 126 6.56 10.90 -15.45
N LEU A 127 6.13 9.64 -15.60
CA LEU A 127 4.83 9.20 -15.08
C LEU A 127 4.87 9.14 -13.56
N VAL A 128 5.93 8.60 -12.97
CA VAL A 128 6.13 8.64 -11.51
C VAL A 128 6.18 10.08 -10.98
N ASP A 129 6.85 11.00 -11.68
CA ASP A 129 6.87 12.43 -11.32
C ASP A 129 5.49 13.08 -11.39
N THR A 130 4.60 12.57 -12.24
CA THR A 130 3.22 13.03 -12.33
C THR A 130 2.38 12.45 -11.19
N LEU A 131 2.52 11.15 -10.92
CA LEU A 131 1.81 10.45 -9.84
C LEU A 131 2.24 10.96 -8.46
N SER A 132 3.52 11.33 -8.25
CA SER A 132 4.04 11.84 -6.98
C SER A 132 3.42 13.18 -6.55
N LYS A 133 2.85 13.93 -7.51
CA LYS A 133 2.12 15.18 -7.26
C LYS A 133 0.67 14.94 -6.79
N CYS A 134 0.22 13.69 -6.76
CA CYS A 134 -1.08 13.32 -6.20
C CYS A 134 -0.98 13.11 -4.69
N SER A 135 -2.00 13.52 -3.95
CA SER A 135 -2.06 13.38 -2.49
C SER A 135 -2.47 11.98 -2.00
N GLY A 136 -2.28 10.96 -2.84
CA GLY A 136 -2.64 9.56 -2.56
C GLY A 136 -3.64 8.97 -3.55
N TYR A 137 -4.30 7.88 -3.14
CA TYR A 137 -5.16 7.07 -3.98
C TYR A 137 -6.64 7.30 -3.69
N TYR A 138 -7.47 7.23 -4.73
CA TYR A 138 -8.91 7.00 -4.63
C TYR A 138 -9.19 5.58 -5.10
N THR A 139 -9.43 4.67 -4.16
CA THR A 139 -9.61 3.23 -4.44
C THR A 139 -11.09 2.86 -4.43
N CYS A 140 -11.59 2.28 -5.52
CA CYS A 140 -12.97 1.79 -5.58
C CYS A 140 -13.15 0.59 -6.52
N SER A 141 -14.37 0.11 -6.69
CA SER A 141 -14.66 -1.00 -7.62
C SER A 141 -14.35 -0.61 -9.08
N ARG A 142 -14.04 -1.59 -9.93
CA ARG A 142 -13.82 -1.33 -11.38
C ARG A 142 -15.03 -0.68 -12.04
N ARG A 143 -16.25 -1.07 -11.61
CA ARG A 143 -17.51 -0.43 -12.04
C ARG A 143 -17.53 1.05 -11.70
N HIS A 144 -17.22 1.42 -10.45
CA HIS A 144 -17.19 2.83 -10.03
C HIS A 144 -16.08 3.61 -10.74
N CYS A 145 -14.89 3.03 -10.90
CA CYS A 145 -13.82 3.68 -11.67
C CYS A 145 -14.28 3.99 -13.10
N THR A 146 -14.97 3.05 -13.75
CA THR A 146 -15.49 3.23 -15.12
C THR A 146 -16.54 4.35 -15.16
N LEU A 147 -17.47 4.37 -14.21
CA LEU A 147 -18.47 5.44 -14.11
C LEU A 147 -17.83 6.81 -13.87
N ILE A 148 -16.78 6.90 -13.05
CA ILE A 148 -16.02 8.13 -12.83
C ILE A 148 -15.36 8.58 -14.12
N LEU A 149 -14.60 7.69 -14.78
CA LEU A 149 -13.87 8.00 -16.01
C LEU A 149 -14.78 8.35 -17.20
N ASP A 150 -16.02 7.86 -17.20
CA ASP A 150 -17.05 8.18 -18.19
C ASP A 150 -17.88 9.42 -17.80
N ASN A 151 -17.52 10.13 -16.72
CA ASN A 151 -18.25 11.29 -16.16
C ASN A 151 -19.71 10.99 -15.78
N LYS A 152 -20.01 9.74 -15.42
CA LYS A 152 -21.34 9.28 -14.96
C LYS A 152 -21.47 9.24 -13.43
N LEU A 153 -20.36 9.22 -12.70
CA LEU A 153 -20.33 9.33 -11.24
C LEU A 153 -19.50 10.55 -10.84
N LEU A 154 -20.18 11.67 -10.62
CA LEU A 154 -19.57 12.99 -10.36
C LEU A 154 -19.54 13.36 -8.88
N LYS A 155 -20.20 12.58 -8.02
CA LYS A 155 -20.27 12.79 -6.57
C LYS A 155 -19.93 11.52 -5.82
N THR A 156 -19.21 11.67 -4.72
CA THR A 156 -18.89 10.58 -3.78
C THR A 156 -18.94 11.11 -2.35
N PHE A 157 -18.59 10.27 -1.39
CA PHE A 157 -18.51 10.66 0.00
C PHE A 157 -17.27 10.06 0.67
N THR A 158 -16.84 10.71 1.74
CA THR A 158 -15.84 10.20 2.68
C THR A 158 -16.37 10.39 4.09
N ILE A 159 -16.05 9.46 4.98
CA ILE A 159 -16.42 9.54 6.40
C ILE A 159 -15.23 10.20 7.12
N THR A 160 -15.53 11.22 7.92
CA THR A 160 -14.54 11.95 8.73
C THR A 160 -15.12 12.23 10.13
N TYR A 161 -14.28 12.58 11.08
CA TYR A 161 -14.67 13.02 12.42
C TYR A 161 -14.53 14.54 12.60
N ILE A 162 -13.89 15.21 11.63
CA ILE A 162 -13.66 16.65 11.63
C ILE A 162 -13.94 17.24 10.26
N ASN A 163 -14.38 18.49 10.26
CA ASN A 163 -14.49 19.29 9.04
C ASN A 163 -13.10 19.74 8.61
N HIS A 164 -12.68 19.33 7.43
CA HIS A 164 -11.45 19.81 6.82
C HIS A 164 -11.72 20.99 5.90
N ASP A 165 -10.68 21.76 5.60
CA ASP A 165 -10.76 22.78 4.56
C ASP A 165 -11.29 22.20 3.25
N ILE A 166 -12.15 22.96 2.59
CA ILE A 166 -12.72 22.62 1.28
C ILE A 166 -11.66 22.89 0.21
N LYS A 167 -10.61 22.07 0.22
CA LYS A 167 -9.53 22.14 -0.76
C LYS A 167 -9.58 20.94 -1.67
N SER A 168 -9.50 21.18 -2.97
CA SER A 168 -9.40 20.11 -3.95
C SER A 168 -8.09 19.34 -3.77
N SER A 169 -8.13 18.05 -4.07
CA SER A 169 -6.96 17.19 -3.98
C SER A 169 -6.90 16.25 -5.17
N LYS A 170 -5.75 16.22 -5.84
CA LYS A 170 -5.48 15.24 -6.89
C LYS A 170 -5.25 13.87 -6.26
N LYS A 171 -5.89 12.85 -6.80
CA LYS A 171 -5.81 11.46 -6.37
C LYS A 171 -5.58 10.55 -7.57
N ILE A 172 -4.78 9.51 -7.36
CA ILE A 172 -4.61 8.42 -8.32
C ILE A 172 -5.86 7.55 -8.25
N LEU A 173 -6.62 7.46 -9.34
CA LEU A 173 -7.79 6.59 -9.43
C LEU A 173 -7.33 5.16 -9.66
N ARG A 174 -7.74 4.27 -8.75
CA ARG A 174 -7.32 2.86 -8.77
C ARG A 174 -8.46 1.92 -8.40
N THR A 175 -8.42 0.70 -8.95
CA THR A 175 -9.36 -0.37 -8.58
C THR A 175 -8.99 -1.02 -7.23
N ASN A 176 -9.96 -1.68 -6.58
CA ASN A 176 -9.69 -2.59 -5.45
C ASN A 176 -8.70 -3.72 -5.79
N ALA A 177 -8.48 -4.00 -7.08
CA ALA A 177 -7.49 -4.97 -7.55
C ALA A 177 -6.10 -4.35 -7.76
N GLY A 178 -5.95 -3.03 -7.59
CA GLY A 178 -4.68 -2.31 -7.74
C GLY A 178 -4.42 -1.75 -9.13
N ASP A 179 -5.35 -1.87 -10.09
CA ASP A 179 -5.17 -1.30 -11.42
C ASP A 179 -5.26 0.22 -11.33
N ILE A 180 -4.28 0.92 -11.88
CA ILE A 180 -4.24 2.38 -11.96
C ILE A 180 -4.91 2.79 -13.27
N LEU A 181 -5.92 3.65 -13.21
CA LEU A 181 -6.78 3.95 -14.35
C LEU A 181 -6.84 5.43 -14.73
N GLY A 182 -6.38 6.33 -13.85
CA GLY A 182 -6.37 7.75 -14.14
C GLY A 182 -5.94 8.60 -12.96
N ILE A 183 -6.02 9.91 -13.16
CA ILE A 183 -5.92 10.92 -12.12
C ILE A 183 -7.26 11.64 -12.05
N ILE A 184 -7.77 11.79 -10.83
CA ILE A 184 -8.99 12.55 -10.56
C ILE A 184 -8.67 13.67 -9.58
N GLU A 185 -9.49 14.70 -9.60
CA GLU A 185 -9.54 15.71 -8.57
C GLU A 185 -10.79 15.49 -7.72
N VAL A 186 -10.61 15.40 -6.41
CA VAL A 186 -11.67 15.23 -5.43
C VAL A 186 -11.76 16.51 -4.62
N THR A 187 -12.94 17.14 -4.62
CA THR A 187 -13.17 18.39 -3.90
C THR A 187 -14.28 18.20 -2.88
N PRO A 188 -14.01 18.35 -1.56
CA PRO A 188 -15.06 18.44 -0.56
C PRO A 188 -16.05 19.55 -0.93
N THR A 189 -17.34 19.31 -0.82
CA THR A 189 -18.36 20.31 -1.17
C THR A 189 -19.24 20.66 0.01
N LYS A 190 -19.58 19.66 0.83
CA LYS A 190 -20.47 19.80 1.98
C LYS A 190 -20.10 18.79 3.05
N TYR A 191 -20.36 19.16 4.29
CA TYR A 191 -20.27 18.29 5.45
C TYR A 191 -21.67 18.21 6.05
N LYS A 192 -22.17 16.99 6.26
CA LYS A 192 -23.48 16.74 6.85
C LYS A 192 -23.39 15.61 7.85
N LYS A 193 -24.20 15.68 8.91
CA LYS A 193 -24.44 14.49 9.73
C LYS A 193 -25.22 13.45 8.94
N LEU A 194 -25.14 12.19 9.37
CA LEU A 194 -25.78 11.10 8.65
C LEU A 194 -27.31 11.29 8.54
N GLU A 195 -27.93 11.77 9.61
CA GLU A 195 -29.37 12.06 9.70
C GLU A 195 -29.81 13.21 8.79
N GLU A 196 -28.92 14.17 8.51
CA GLU A 196 -29.19 15.37 7.70
C GLU A 196 -29.09 15.11 6.18
N LEU A 197 -28.65 13.92 5.77
CA LEU A 197 -28.56 13.57 4.36
C LEU A 197 -29.95 13.45 3.73
N ASP A 198 -30.07 14.00 2.53
CA ASP A 198 -31.24 13.93 1.67
C ASP A 198 -30.90 13.35 0.28
N ASN A 199 -31.93 13.13 -0.55
CA ASN A 199 -31.77 12.46 -1.85
C ASN A 199 -30.96 13.27 -2.87
N ASN A 200 -30.70 14.57 -2.65
CA ASN A 200 -29.97 15.44 -3.57
C ASN A 200 -28.46 15.53 -3.26
N ASP A 201 -28.06 15.05 -2.08
CA ASP A 201 -26.69 15.17 -1.61
C ASP A 201 -25.71 14.25 -2.36
N LEU A 202 -26.10 12.99 -2.59
CA LEU A 202 -25.24 11.96 -3.17
C LEU A 202 -25.98 11.05 -4.14
N ASP A 203 -25.27 10.57 -5.17
CA ASP A 203 -25.78 9.56 -6.10
C ASP A 203 -25.60 8.14 -5.52
N TYR A 204 -26.36 7.85 -4.47
CA TYR A 204 -26.32 6.55 -3.79
C TYR A 204 -26.68 5.38 -4.74
N LYS A 205 -27.48 5.63 -5.78
CA LYS A 205 -27.83 4.61 -6.78
C LYS A 205 -26.63 4.21 -7.62
N SER A 206 -25.87 5.17 -8.13
CA SER A 206 -24.62 4.87 -8.84
C SER A 206 -23.58 4.22 -7.93
N LEU A 207 -23.60 4.51 -6.63
CA LEU A 207 -22.78 3.84 -5.61
C LEU A 207 -23.25 2.41 -5.26
N GLY A 208 -24.41 1.98 -5.76
CA GLY A 208 -24.93 0.61 -5.62
C GLY A 208 -26.02 0.42 -4.58
N TYR A 209 -26.51 1.49 -3.96
CA TYR A 209 -27.60 1.43 -2.97
C TYR A 209 -28.95 1.69 -3.64
N LYS A 210 -29.98 0.92 -3.26
CA LYS A 210 -31.33 1.07 -3.83
C LYS A 210 -31.97 2.40 -3.41
N GLU A 211 -31.82 2.73 -2.13
CA GLU A 211 -32.47 3.86 -1.47
C GLU A 211 -31.50 4.52 -0.48
N LEU A 212 -31.72 5.80 -0.17
CA LEU A 212 -30.92 6.55 0.80
C LEU A 212 -30.90 5.88 2.17
N GLU A 213 -32.00 5.29 2.62
CA GLU A 213 -32.08 4.57 3.89
C GLU A 213 -31.20 3.31 3.90
N THR A 214 -31.04 2.63 2.75
CA THR A 214 -30.11 1.51 2.64
C THR A 214 -28.66 1.99 2.79
N PHE A 215 -28.34 3.17 2.24
CA PHE A 215 -27.04 3.80 2.41
C PHE A 215 -26.80 4.20 3.88
N LYS A 216 -27.75 4.91 4.50
CA LYS A 216 -27.65 5.33 5.92
C LYS A 216 -27.49 4.12 6.84
N LYS A 217 -28.25 3.05 6.61
CA LYS A 217 -28.11 1.79 7.34
C LYS A 217 -26.71 1.18 7.20
N TYR A 218 -26.17 1.12 5.98
CA TYR A 218 -24.81 0.63 5.77
C TYR A 218 -23.78 1.40 6.60
N ILE A 219 -23.90 2.73 6.67
CA ILE A 219 -23.00 3.55 7.49
C ILE A 219 -23.19 3.21 8.98
N ASN A 220 -24.42 3.16 9.48
CA ASN A 220 -24.72 2.80 10.87
C ASN A 220 -24.18 1.41 11.28
N ASP A 221 -24.26 0.43 10.37
CA ASP A 221 -23.84 -0.94 10.64
C ASP A 221 -22.30 -1.09 10.68
N ASN A 222 -21.54 -0.14 10.12
CA ASN A 222 -20.08 -0.27 9.94
C ASN A 222 -19.25 0.79 10.68
N TYR A 223 -19.86 1.85 11.21
CA TYR A 223 -19.15 2.97 11.84
C TYR A 223 -19.87 3.43 13.11
N ASP A 224 -19.11 3.89 14.12
CA ASP A 224 -19.70 4.53 15.31
C ASP A 224 -20.23 5.91 14.93
N THR A 225 -21.54 6.05 14.86
CA THR A 225 -22.17 7.20 14.20
C THR A 225 -22.33 8.44 15.05
N LYS A 226 -21.97 8.40 16.34
CA LYS A 226 -22.12 9.57 17.23
C LYS A 226 -21.31 10.77 16.78
N ASP A 227 -20.14 10.54 16.18
CA ASP A 227 -19.17 11.59 15.86
C ASP A 227 -18.79 11.64 14.38
N ILE A 228 -19.44 10.84 13.52
CA ILE A 228 -19.11 10.86 12.09
C ILE A 228 -19.81 12.00 11.35
N ILE A 229 -19.07 12.52 10.38
CA ILE A 229 -19.52 13.51 9.43
C ILE A 229 -19.33 12.94 8.04
N ILE A 230 -20.39 13.03 7.23
CA ILE A 230 -20.36 12.65 5.83
C ILE A 230 -19.89 13.86 5.03
N CYS A 231 -18.65 13.77 4.55
CA CYS A 231 -18.10 14.73 3.61
C CYS A 231 -18.51 14.32 2.20
N ILE A 232 -19.34 15.13 1.56
CA ILE A 232 -19.77 14.96 0.17
C ILE A 232 -18.74 15.61 -0.73
N ASN A 233 -18.20 14.84 -1.67
CA ASN A 233 -17.16 15.29 -2.58
C ASN A 233 -17.67 15.33 -4.02
N SER A 234 -17.29 16.36 -4.77
CA SER A 234 -17.33 16.31 -6.22
C SER A 234 -16.08 15.64 -6.77
N ILE A 235 -16.22 14.97 -7.91
CA ILE A 235 -15.14 14.33 -8.65
C ILE A 235 -15.05 14.96 -10.03
N ASN A 236 -13.83 15.31 -10.43
CA ASN A 236 -13.48 15.69 -11.78
C ASN A 236 -12.38 14.78 -12.33
N VAL A 237 -12.51 14.33 -13.59
CA VAL A 237 -11.46 13.52 -14.23
C VAL A 237 -10.39 14.43 -14.81
N ILE A 238 -9.16 14.28 -14.33
CA ILE A 238 -8.00 15.04 -14.83
C ILE A 238 -7.35 14.31 -15.99
N GLU A 239 -7.16 13.00 -15.83
CA GLU A 239 -6.48 12.17 -16.83
C GLU A 239 -7.03 10.74 -16.78
N LYS A 240 -7.19 10.14 -17.97
CA LYS A 240 -7.56 8.73 -18.14
C LYS A 240 -6.37 8.00 -18.75
N PHE A 241 -5.87 6.98 -18.05
CA PHE A 241 -4.83 6.10 -18.55
C PHE A 241 -5.43 4.99 -19.43
N LYS A 242 -4.64 4.52 -20.40
CA LYS A 242 -5.04 3.45 -21.33
C LYS A 242 -4.71 2.08 -20.77
#